data_AF-A0A963NE50-F1
#
_entry.id   AF-A0A963NE50-F1
#
_cell.length_a   1.000
_cell.length_b   1.000
_cell.length_c   1.000
_cell.angle_alpha   90.00
_cell.angle_beta   90.00
_cell.angle_gamma   90.00
#
_symmetry.space_group_name_H-M   'P 1'
#
loop_
_entity.id
_entity.type
_entity.pdbx_description
1 polymer ?
#
loop_
_entity_poly.entity_id
_entity_poly.type
_entity_poly.pdbx_seq_one_letter_code
_entity_poly.pdbx_strand_id
1 'polypeptide(L)'
;YGNVFEQPILDILDNGARKIRAVHQAHGFDSACQGCGHLSTCHTGCPVVKHQNHSGRSYTCGLQKRIYADAPLTYPADPPDVQQDYAQQYQLATHPGLAFAQPTPRPTTRRLVLPSDLGEEKNTLPALIEADPVLQALFDGSAFVLEVNGEAIPLESQLLKTQRSLHTLVPGDRVRLHLRRDLLAQNCPEAVRNTIYLQMLRDTPVVYGDEQRTKQAHVFTYQLYADFLEPSALLGDDFA
;
A
#
# COMPACT_ATOMS: atom_id res chain seq x y z
N TYR A 1 -29.56 14.05 7.26
CA TYR A 1 -28.82 13.07 6.43
C TYR A 1 -29.73 12.24 5.54
N GLY A 2 -31.05 12.43 5.61
CA GLY A 2 -32.06 11.78 4.78
C GLY A 2 -33.42 12.00 5.43
N ASN A 3 -34.48 11.44 4.85
CA ASN A 3 -35.83 11.51 5.40
C ASN A 3 -36.26 10.13 5.89
N VAL A 4 -36.48 10.00 7.21
CA VAL A 4 -36.83 8.73 7.86
C VAL A 4 -38.18 8.16 7.44
N PHE A 5 -39.05 8.97 6.83
CA PHE A 5 -40.34 8.54 6.30
C PHE A 5 -40.28 8.09 4.83
N GLU A 6 -39.22 8.45 4.11
CA GLU A 6 -39.09 8.22 2.67
C GLU A 6 -37.94 7.27 2.29
N GLN A 7 -36.97 7.08 3.18
CA GLN A 7 -35.73 6.37 2.88
C GLN A 7 -35.44 5.26 3.89
N PRO A 8 -34.87 4.13 3.46
CA PRO A 8 -34.36 3.10 4.35
C PRO A 8 -33.36 3.68 5.36
N ILE A 9 -33.43 3.21 6.61
CA ILE A 9 -32.54 3.69 7.68
C ILE A 9 -31.06 3.49 7.29
N LEU A 10 -30.71 2.37 6.64
CA LEU A 10 -29.35 2.09 6.19
C LEU A 10 -28.83 3.17 5.21
N ASP A 11 -29.66 3.59 4.25
CA ASP A 11 -29.27 4.64 3.30
C ASP A 11 -29.04 5.99 3.99
N ILE A 12 -29.86 6.32 5.00
CA ILE A 12 -29.71 7.55 5.79
C ILE A 12 -28.40 7.52 6.57
N LEU A 13 -28.06 6.37 7.18
CA LEU A 13 -26.81 6.17 7.91
C LEU A 13 -25.59 6.23 6.98
N ASP A 14 -25.65 5.57 5.82
CA ASP A 14 -24.58 5.57 4.82
C ASP A 14 -24.35 6.98 4.24
N ASN A 15 -25.42 7.74 4.01
CA ASN A 15 -25.31 9.14 3.62
C ASN A 15 -24.72 10.00 4.77
N GLY A 16 -25.11 9.73 6.01
CA GLY A 16 -24.51 10.35 7.20
C GLY A 16 -23.00 10.14 7.27
N ALA A 17 -22.58 8.87 7.19
CA ALA A 17 -21.17 8.49 7.21
C ALA A 17 -20.38 9.15 6.06
N ARG A 18 -20.91 9.17 4.83
CA ARG A 18 -20.28 9.83 3.69
C ARG A 18 -20.11 11.34 3.91
N LYS A 19 -21.15 12.04 4.38
CA LYS A 19 -21.06 13.49 4.63
C LYS A 19 -20.07 13.81 5.74
N ILE A 20 -20.10 13.10 6.85
CA ILE A 20 -19.16 13.30 7.95
C ILE A 20 -17.72 13.03 7.51
N ARG A 21 -17.50 11.97 6.73
CA ARG A 21 -16.18 11.65 6.16
C ARG A 21 -15.67 12.77 5.24
N ALA A 22 -16.52 13.27 4.33
CA ALA A 22 -16.15 14.39 3.45
C ALA A 22 -15.76 15.65 4.24
N VAL A 23 -16.49 15.94 5.32
CA VAL A 23 -16.21 17.07 6.21
C VAL A 23 -14.87 16.88 6.96
N HIS A 24 -14.57 15.67 7.45
CA HIS A 24 -13.26 15.35 8.03
C HIS A 24 -12.13 15.58 7.02
N GLN A 25 -12.30 15.13 5.78
CA GLN A 25 -11.27 15.13 4.74
C GLN A 25 -10.94 16.53 4.20
N ALA A 26 -11.92 17.43 4.14
CA ALA A 26 -11.80 18.75 3.50
C ALA A 26 -10.64 19.62 4.02
N HIS A 27 -10.22 19.43 5.27
CA HIS A 27 -9.19 20.25 5.92
C HIS A 27 -7.90 19.50 6.22
N GLY A 28 -7.76 18.28 5.70
CA GLY A 28 -6.57 17.45 5.85
C GLY A 28 -6.29 16.98 7.29
N PHE A 29 -5.05 16.53 7.49
CA PHE A 29 -4.56 15.98 8.76
C PHE A 29 -3.40 16.82 9.30
N ASP A 30 -3.69 17.65 10.30
CA ASP A 30 -2.75 18.62 10.89
C ASP A 30 -1.51 17.94 11.49
N SER A 31 -0.31 18.49 11.24
CA SER A 31 0.96 17.90 11.72
C SER A 31 1.05 17.86 13.25
N ALA A 32 0.40 18.78 13.97
CA ALA A 32 0.34 18.74 15.43
C ALA A 32 -0.53 17.59 15.95
N CYS A 33 -1.40 17.01 15.12
CA CYS A 33 -2.16 15.81 15.43
C CYS A 33 -1.37 14.54 15.10
N GLN A 34 -0.55 14.54 14.04
CA GLN A 34 0.23 13.38 13.60
C GLN A 34 1.22 12.85 14.65
N GLY A 35 1.75 13.73 15.51
CA GLY A 35 2.65 13.37 16.62
C GLY A 35 2.04 13.58 18.02
N CYS A 36 0.71 13.55 18.14
CA CYS A 36 0.06 13.81 19.43
C CYS A 36 -0.18 12.52 20.22
N GLY A 37 0.35 12.47 21.44
CA GLY A 37 0.10 11.38 22.41
C GLY A 37 -1.35 11.15 22.83
N HIS A 38 -2.31 11.95 22.39
CA HIS A 38 -3.74 11.73 22.66
C HIS A 38 -4.58 11.64 21.39
N LEU A 39 -3.95 11.37 20.25
CA LEU A 39 -4.66 11.21 18.98
C LEU A 39 -5.64 10.02 19.04
N SER A 40 -5.24 8.91 19.67
CA SER A 40 -6.08 7.72 19.88
C SER A 40 -7.34 7.99 20.72
N THR A 41 -7.30 9.03 21.56
CA THR A 41 -8.42 9.44 22.40
C THR A 41 -9.29 10.49 21.72
N CYS A 42 -8.67 11.47 21.06
CA CYS A 42 -9.40 12.64 20.55
C CYS A 42 -9.82 12.54 19.08
N HIS A 43 -9.17 11.69 18.28
CA HIS A 43 -9.47 11.49 16.84
C HIS A 43 -9.53 12.79 16.02
N THR A 44 -8.70 13.79 16.37
CA THR A 44 -8.70 15.17 15.83
C THR A 44 -9.91 16.04 16.19
N GLY A 45 -10.81 15.54 17.03
CA GLY A 45 -12.00 16.24 17.52
C GLY A 45 -13.17 16.20 16.55
N CYS A 46 -14.15 17.09 16.75
CA CYS A 46 -15.39 17.09 15.98
C CYS A 46 -15.15 17.61 14.54
N PRO A 47 -15.60 16.88 13.50
CA PRO A 47 -15.46 17.29 12.10
C PRO A 47 -16.18 18.60 11.78
N VAL A 48 -17.37 18.81 12.35
CA VAL A 48 -18.17 20.02 12.13
C VAL A 48 -17.42 21.24 12.64
N VAL A 49 -16.78 21.10 13.80
CA VAL A 49 -15.98 22.16 14.42
C VAL A 49 -14.75 22.49 13.57
N LYS A 50 -14.02 21.46 13.12
CA LYS A 50 -12.90 21.62 12.17
C LYS A 50 -13.34 22.36 10.91
N HIS A 51 -14.52 22.01 10.40
CA HIS A 51 -15.05 22.58 9.18
C HIS A 51 -15.46 24.05 9.33
N GLN A 52 -16.14 24.41 10.41
CA GLN A 52 -16.50 25.80 10.71
C GLN A 52 -15.28 26.69 10.93
N ASN A 53 -14.19 26.13 11.46
CA ASN A 53 -12.95 26.88 11.72
C ASN A 53 -11.93 26.77 10.57
N HIS A 54 -12.28 26.11 9.46
CA HIS A 54 -11.41 25.91 8.30
C HIS A 54 -10.02 25.38 8.67
N SER A 55 -9.98 24.39 9.58
CA SER A 55 -8.72 23.85 10.12
C SER A 55 -8.73 22.34 10.21
N GLY A 56 -7.57 21.72 9.97
CA GLY A 56 -7.33 20.30 10.19
C GLY A 56 -7.37 19.88 11.66
N ARG A 57 -7.41 20.86 12.58
CA ARG A 57 -7.38 20.68 14.04
C ARG A 57 -8.60 21.33 14.69
N SER A 58 -9.17 20.66 15.72
CA SER A 58 -10.22 21.29 16.54
C SER A 58 -9.71 22.54 17.26
N TYR A 59 -10.49 23.64 17.27
CA TYR A 59 -10.15 24.84 18.07
C TYR A 59 -10.10 24.54 19.57
N THR A 60 -10.81 23.50 20.03
CA THR A 60 -10.79 23.05 21.43
C THR A 60 -9.56 22.25 21.82
N CYS A 61 -8.64 21.95 20.88
CA CYS A 61 -7.48 21.09 21.13
C CYS A 61 -6.65 21.53 22.36
N GLY A 62 -6.41 22.84 22.53
CA GLY A 62 -5.68 23.36 23.68
C GLY A 62 -6.40 23.13 25.01
N LEU A 63 -7.72 23.30 25.05
CA LEU A 63 -8.52 23.00 26.23
C LEU A 63 -8.52 21.51 26.53
N GLN A 64 -8.71 20.67 25.51
CA GLN A 64 -8.72 19.22 25.66
C GLN A 64 -7.39 18.69 26.22
N LYS A 65 -6.25 19.20 25.74
CA LYS A 65 -4.93 18.85 26.27
C LYS A 65 -4.76 19.21 27.75
N ARG A 66 -5.33 20.33 28.21
CA ARG A 66 -5.32 20.67 29.65
C ARG A 66 -6.15 19.69 30.47
N ILE A 67 -7.35 19.32 29.99
CA ILE A 67 -8.18 18.31 30.66
C ILE A 67 -7.43 16.97 30.78
N TYR A 68 -6.71 16.56 29.74
CA TYR A 68 -5.91 15.33 29.79
C TYR A 68 -4.73 15.42 30.76
N ALA A 69 -4.04 16.57 30.80
CA ALA A 69 -2.95 16.81 31.73
C ALA A 69 -3.41 16.84 33.20
N ASP A 70 -4.63 17.31 33.47
CA ASP A 70 -5.21 17.36 34.81
C ASP A 70 -5.62 15.97 35.33
N ALA A 71 -5.81 14.98 34.45
CA ALA A 71 -6.23 13.62 34.81
C ALA A 71 -5.43 12.54 34.04
N PRO A 72 -4.11 12.44 34.26
CA PRO A 72 -3.22 11.59 33.45
C PRO A 72 -3.46 10.09 33.59
N LEU A 73 -4.05 9.65 34.71
CA LEU A 73 -4.44 8.25 34.91
C LEU A 73 -5.67 7.87 34.08
N THR A 74 -6.56 8.83 33.81
CA THR A 74 -7.76 8.62 32.98
C THR A 74 -7.45 8.80 31.49
N TYR A 75 -6.56 9.74 31.17
CA TYR A 75 -6.15 10.07 29.81
C TYR A 75 -4.63 9.93 29.68
N PRO A 76 -4.08 8.70 29.77
CA PRO A 76 -2.66 8.51 29.55
C PRO A 76 -2.30 8.91 28.11
N ALA A 77 -1.10 9.46 27.93
CA ALA A 77 -0.55 9.65 26.60
C ALA A 77 -0.05 8.31 26.05
N ASP A 78 -0.31 8.07 24.77
CA ASP A 78 0.22 6.92 24.05
C ASP A 78 1.76 6.98 24.02
N PRO A 79 2.46 5.84 24.14
CA PRO A 79 3.90 5.80 23.91
C PRO A 79 4.24 6.09 22.43
N PRO A 80 5.47 6.53 22.11
CA PRO A 80 5.83 7.03 20.77
C PRO A 80 5.58 6.07 19.61
N ASP A 81 5.77 4.76 19.82
CA ASP A 81 5.49 3.70 18.84
C ASP A 81 3.99 3.63 18.53
N VAL A 82 3.15 3.63 19.57
CA VAL A 82 1.69 3.63 19.42
C VAL A 82 1.18 4.92 18.77
N GLN A 83 1.80 6.07 19.05
CA GLN A 83 1.44 7.34 18.42
C GLN A 83 1.61 7.28 16.90
N GLN A 84 2.76 6.79 16.43
CA GLN A 84 3.07 6.69 15.00
C GLN A 84 2.12 5.70 14.30
N ASP A 85 1.95 4.51 14.88
CA ASP A 85 1.07 3.48 14.34
C ASP A 85 -0.39 3.98 14.27
N TYR A 86 -0.87 4.62 15.33
CA TYR A 86 -2.23 5.16 15.38
C TYR A 86 -2.43 6.30 14.38
N ALA A 87 -1.46 7.21 14.25
CA ALA A 87 -1.54 8.30 13.27
C ALA A 87 -1.61 7.76 11.83
N GLN A 88 -0.83 6.74 11.51
CA GLN A 88 -0.88 6.07 10.21
C GLN A 88 -2.23 5.42 9.95
N GLN A 89 -2.75 4.66 10.92
CA GLN A 89 -4.07 4.02 10.84
C GLN A 89 -5.19 5.07 10.68
N TYR A 90 -5.13 6.16 11.45
CA TYR A 90 -6.08 7.25 11.37
C TYR A 90 -6.07 7.93 9.99
N GLN A 91 -4.88 8.18 9.44
CA GLN A 91 -4.71 8.75 8.09
C GLN A 91 -5.29 7.82 7.02
N LEU A 92 -5.03 6.51 7.09
CA LEU A 92 -5.58 5.53 6.14
C LEU A 92 -7.12 5.47 6.20
N ALA A 93 -7.69 5.44 7.41
CA ALA A 93 -9.13 5.31 7.61
C ALA A 93 -9.90 6.59 7.27
N THR A 94 -9.36 7.74 7.64
CA THR A 94 -10.07 9.03 7.59
C THR A 94 -9.66 9.88 6.39
N HIS A 95 -8.37 9.84 6.02
CA HIS A 95 -7.77 10.67 4.97
C HIS A 95 -7.04 9.81 3.90
N PRO A 96 -7.72 8.83 3.26
CA PRO A 96 -7.07 7.90 2.32
C PRO A 96 -6.34 8.62 1.19
N GLY A 97 -6.90 9.72 0.66
CA GLY A 97 -6.24 10.52 -0.38
C GLY A 97 -4.88 11.09 0.04
N LEU A 98 -4.71 11.46 1.32
CA LEU A 98 -3.40 11.89 1.85
C LEU A 98 -2.46 10.71 2.06
N ALA A 99 -2.99 9.56 2.48
CA ALA A 99 -2.21 8.34 2.64
C ALA A 99 -1.63 7.85 1.30
N PHE A 100 -2.38 7.92 0.20
CA PHE A 100 -1.90 7.54 -1.13
C PHE A 100 -0.97 8.57 -1.78
N ALA A 101 -1.04 9.84 -1.38
CA ALA A 101 -0.18 10.90 -1.91
C ALA A 101 1.22 10.93 -1.27
N GLN A 102 1.40 10.26 -0.13
CA GLN A 102 2.69 10.19 0.57
C GLN A 102 3.32 8.81 0.38
N PRO A 103 4.66 8.72 0.23
CA PRO A 103 5.34 7.43 0.26
C PRO A 103 5.05 6.76 1.60
N THR A 104 4.52 5.53 1.59
CA THR A 104 4.28 4.77 2.81
C THR A 104 5.62 4.63 3.55
N PRO A 105 5.74 5.09 4.82
CA PRO A 105 6.92 4.79 5.62
C PRO A 105 7.07 3.27 5.67
N ARG A 106 8.29 2.76 5.46
CA ARG A 106 8.57 1.33 5.65
C ARG A 106 8.15 0.97 7.08
N PRO A 107 7.31 -0.05 7.29
CA PRO A 107 6.93 -0.48 8.64
C PRO A 107 8.21 -0.81 9.42
N THR A 108 8.38 -0.18 10.57
CA THR A 108 9.53 -0.38 11.46
C THR A 108 9.47 -1.72 12.18
N THR A 109 8.27 -2.30 12.31
CA THR A 109 8.06 -3.60 12.96
C THR A 109 7.78 -4.69 11.93
N ARG A 110 8.85 -5.36 11.48
CA ARG A 110 8.77 -6.65 10.79
C ARG A 110 8.28 -7.69 11.81
N ARG A 111 6.98 -8.03 11.83
CA ARG A 111 6.49 -9.16 12.63
C ARG A 111 5.89 -10.26 11.78
N LEU A 112 6.76 -11.21 11.44
CA LEU A 112 6.39 -12.59 11.17
C LEU A 112 6.98 -13.42 12.31
N VAL A 113 6.15 -13.91 13.23
CA VAL A 113 6.61 -14.82 14.30
C VAL A 113 6.43 -16.25 13.80
N LEU A 114 7.55 -16.90 13.51
CA LEU A 114 7.67 -18.31 13.15
C LEU A 114 8.71 -18.98 14.08
N PRO A 115 8.81 -20.33 14.09
CA PRO A 115 9.54 -21.14 15.09
C PRO A 115 10.96 -20.66 15.45
N SER A 116 11.51 -21.14 16.56
CA SER A 116 12.72 -20.59 17.22
C SER A 116 13.99 -20.49 16.35
N ASP A 117 14.07 -21.22 15.25
CA ASP A 117 15.13 -21.18 14.22
C ASP A 117 14.86 -20.16 13.09
N LEU A 118 13.60 -19.78 12.89
CA LEU A 118 13.13 -18.74 11.97
C LEU A 118 12.98 -17.36 12.65
N GLY A 119 13.21 -17.27 13.95
CA GLY A 119 13.10 -16.04 14.74
C GLY A 119 14.32 -15.11 14.68
N GLU A 120 15.42 -15.54 14.05
CA GLU A 120 16.59 -14.68 13.87
C GLU A 120 16.38 -13.70 12.71
N GLU A 121 16.64 -12.41 12.94
CA GLU A 121 16.42 -11.34 11.95
C GLU A 121 17.15 -11.61 10.61
N LYS A 122 18.34 -12.22 10.67
CA LYS A 122 19.14 -12.60 9.49
C LYS A 122 18.44 -13.60 8.56
N ASN A 123 17.49 -14.38 9.09
CA ASN A 123 16.74 -15.39 8.34
C ASN A 123 15.45 -14.81 7.73
N THR A 124 15.14 -13.53 7.97
CA THR A 124 13.98 -12.87 7.36
C THR A 124 14.22 -12.63 5.86
N LEU A 125 13.18 -12.75 5.03
CA LEU A 125 13.29 -12.52 3.58
C LEU A 125 13.97 -11.17 3.23
N PRO A 126 13.63 -10.03 3.89
CA PRO A 126 14.32 -8.78 3.61
C PRO A 126 15.82 -8.82 3.96
N ALA A 127 16.21 -9.48 5.06
CA ALA A 127 17.62 -9.61 5.43
C ALA A 127 18.39 -10.54 4.48
N LEU A 128 17.74 -11.61 4.01
CA LEU A 128 18.31 -12.50 3.00
C LEU A 128 18.52 -11.76 1.66
N ILE A 129 17.54 -10.96 1.23
CA ILE A 129 17.67 -10.12 0.04
C ILE A 129 18.79 -9.09 0.24
N GLU A 130 18.87 -8.44 1.39
CA GLU A 130 19.91 -7.45 1.69
C GLU A 130 21.32 -8.07 1.73
N ALA A 131 21.46 -9.34 2.11
CA ALA A 131 22.75 -10.02 2.18
C ALA A 131 23.27 -10.56 0.83
N ASP A 132 22.41 -10.72 -0.18
CA ASP A 132 22.76 -11.36 -1.46
C ASP A 132 22.57 -10.40 -2.66
N PRO A 133 23.65 -9.99 -3.34
CA PRO A 133 23.59 -9.09 -4.49
C PRO A 133 22.70 -9.57 -5.65
N VAL A 134 22.60 -10.90 -5.85
CA VAL A 134 21.73 -11.47 -6.88
C VAL A 134 20.27 -11.26 -6.49
N LEU A 135 19.93 -11.52 -5.23
CA LEU A 135 18.57 -11.27 -4.74
C LEU A 135 18.24 -9.77 -4.75
N GLN A 136 19.18 -8.88 -4.39
CA GLN A 136 18.98 -7.44 -4.51
C GLN A 136 18.60 -7.04 -5.94
N ALA A 137 19.29 -7.59 -6.95
CA ALA A 137 19.00 -7.31 -8.35
C ALA A 137 17.62 -7.86 -8.77
N LEU A 138 17.28 -9.10 -8.38
CA LEU A 138 16.02 -9.75 -8.75
C LEU A 138 14.79 -9.14 -8.05
N PHE A 139 14.96 -8.62 -6.84
CA PHE A 139 13.89 -8.00 -6.05
C PHE A 139 13.85 -6.46 -6.16
N ASP A 140 14.69 -5.87 -7.02
CA ASP A 140 14.68 -4.45 -7.29
C ASP A 140 13.31 -4.00 -7.83
N GLY A 141 12.73 -2.95 -7.24
CA GLY A 141 11.41 -2.46 -7.64
C GLY A 141 11.33 -1.91 -9.07
N SER A 142 12.48 -1.63 -9.70
CA SER A 142 12.62 -1.19 -11.09
C SER A 142 12.93 -2.32 -12.08
N ALA A 143 13.06 -3.56 -11.60
CA ALA A 143 13.38 -4.74 -12.42
C ALA A 143 12.39 -4.95 -13.57
N PHE A 144 11.10 -4.73 -13.29
CA PHE A 144 10.01 -4.79 -14.25
C PHE A 144 9.19 -3.52 -14.18
N VAL A 145 8.78 -3.01 -15.35
CA VAL A 145 7.97 -1.79 -15.47
C VAL A 145 6.82 -2.05 -16.42
N LEU A 146 5.59 -1.80 -15.97
CA LEU A 146 4.41 -1.80 -16.82
C LEU A 146 4.23 -0.41 -17.43
N GLU A 147 4.21 -0.32 -18.75
CA GLU A 147 3.79 0.89 -19.46
C GLU A 147 2.31 0.78 -19.81
N VAL A 148 1.52 1.76 -19.40
CA VAL A 148 0.12 1.92 -19.82
C VAL A 148 -0.04 3.30 -20.45
N ASN A 149 -0.32 3.35 -21.76
CA ASN A 149 -0.48 4.61 -22.51
C ASN A 149 0.70 5.61 -22.35
N GLY A 150 1.92 5.08 -22.23
CA GLY A 150 3.15 5.88 -22.05
C GLY A 150 3.49 6.22 -20.60
N GLU A 151 2.63 5.89 -19.63
CA GLU A 151 2.93 6.01 -18.20
C GLU A 151 3.67 4.77 -17.69
N ALA A 152 4.85 4.99 -17.08
CA ALA A 152 5.69 3.93 -16.53
C ALA A 152 5.31 3.63 -15.06
N ILE A 153 4.95 2.38 -14.79
CA ILE A 153 4.52 1.89 -13.48
C ILE A 153 5.46 0.77 -13.02
N PRO A 154 6.31 1.01 -12.01
CA PRO A 154 7.19 -0.03 -11.46
C PRO A 154 6.39 -1.22 -10.91
N LEU A 155 6.82 -2.44 -11.23
CA LEU A 155 6.20 -3.68 -10.75
C LEU A 155 7.02 -4.28 -9.62
N GLU A 156 6.76 -3.79 -8.40
CA GLU A 156 7.37 -4.33 -7.19
C GLU A 156 6.94 -5.78 -6.89
N SER A 157 7.85 -6.56 -6.32
CA SER A 157 7.56 -7.93 -5.86
C SER A 157 6.37 -7.96 -4.90
N GLN A 158 5.45 -8.89 -5.13
CA GLN A 158 4.28 -9.11 -4.26
C GLN A 158 4.68 -9.49 -2.83
N LEU A 159 5.90 -10.00 -2.62
CA LEU A 159 6.44 -10.35 -1.32
C LEU A 159 6.93 -9.13 -0.52
N LEU A 160 7.24 -8.02 -1.20
CA LEU A 160 7.85 -6.83 -0.60
C LEU A 160 6.91 -5.62 -0.60
N LYS A 161 6.00 -5.54 -1.59
CA LYS A 161 5.12 -4.40 -1.74
C LYS A 161 4.21 -4.25 -0.52
N THR A 162 4.03 -3.02 -0.07
CA THR A 162 3.13 -2.69 1.05
C THR A 162 1.75 -2.25 0.58
N GLN A 163 1.57 -2.07 -0.72
CA GLN A 163 0.34 -1.58 -1.34
C GLN A 163 -0.04 -2.38 -2.58
N ARG A 164 -1.32 -2.35 -2.93
CA ARG A 164 -1.86 -2.95 -4.16
C ARG A 164 -2.25 -1.84 -5.13
N SER A 165 -1.54 -1.77 -6.24
CA SER A 165 -1.93 -0.94 -7.39
C SER A 165 -3.00 -1.64 -8.21
N LEU A 166 -4.00 -0.89 -8.66
CA LEU A 166 -5.11 -1.36 -9.50
C LEU A 166 -5.24 -0.40 -10.68
N HIS A 167 -5.17 -0.94 -11.90
CA HIS A 167 -5.35 -0.18 -13.13
C HIS A 167 -6.59 -0.69 -13.86
N THR A 168 -7.41 0.22 -14.36
CA THR A 168 -8.56 -0.10 -15.20
C THR A 168 -8.15 0.10 -16.65
N LEU A 169 -8.24 -0.97 -17.45
CA LEU A 169 -7.95 -0.93 -18.87
C LEU A 169 -9.26 -0.79 -19.66
N VAL A 170 -9.25 0.04 -20.70
CA VAL A 170 -10.35 0.23 -21.64
C VAL A 170 -9.92 -0.15 -23.06
N PRO A 171 -10.87 -0.46 -23.97
CA PRO A 171 -10.53 -0.71 -25.37
C PRO A 171 -9.75 0.46 -25.97
N GLY A 172 -8.59 0.15 -26.56
CA GLY A 172 -7.68 1.14 -27.14
C GLY A 172 -6.44 1.42 -26.28
N ASP A 173 -6.42 1.00 -25.02
CA ASP A 173 -5.24 1.14 -24.17
C ASP A 173 -4.06 0.32 -24.71
N ARG A 174 -2.89 0.95 -24.72
CA ARG A 174 -1.63 0.30 -25.06
C ARG A 174 -0.92 -0.12 -23.78
N VAL A 175 -0.69 -1.42 -23.65
CA VAL A 175 0.04 -2.01 -22.52
C VAL A 175 1.34 -2.63 -23.02
N ARG A 176 2.47 -2.31 -22.39
CA ARG A 176 3.75 -2.97 -22.61
C ARG A 176 4.38 -3.35 -21.28
N LEU A 177 5.11 -4.46 -21.26
CA LEU A 177 5.92 -4.85 -20.11
C LEU A 177 7.38 -4.68 -20.49
N HIS A 178 8.10 -3.91 -19.68
CA HIS A 178 9.54 -3.70 -19.82
C HIS A 178 10.25 -4.45 -18.72
N LEU A 179 11.44 -4.96 -19.02
CA LEU A 179 12.35 -5.54 -18.04
C LEU A 179 13.76 -5.01 -18.19
N ARG A 180 14.51 -4.98 -17.10
CA ARG A 180 15.93 -4.64 -17.15
C ARG A 180 16.73 -5.80 -17.74
N ARG A 181 17.55 -5.53 -18.76
CA ARG A 181 18.23 -6.57 -19.56
C ARG A 181 19.25 -7.36 -18.75
N ASP A 182 19.93 -6.70 -17.81
CA ASP A 182 20.94 -7.32 -16.95
C ASP A 182 20.38 -8.51 -16.15
N LEU A 183 19.09 -8.49 -15.81
CA LEU A 183 18.43 -9.54 -15.03
C LEU A 183 18.52 -10.92 -15.68
N LEU A 184 18.55 -10.98 -17.01
CA LEU A 184 18.67 -12.24 -17.73
C LEU A 184 20.09 -12.84 -17.63
N ALA A 185 21.08 -12.03 -17.27
CA ALA A 185 22.44 -12.48 -17.02
C ALA A 185 22.74 -12.72 -15.53
N GLN A 186 21.91 -12.20 -14.61
CA GLN A 186 22.12 -12.34 -13.16
C GLN A 186 22.14 -13.82 -12.76
N ASN A 187 23.26 -14.27 -12.20
CA ASN A 187 23.48 -15.64 -11.76
C ASN A 187 23.07 -16.71 -12.81
N CYS A 188 23.26 -16.42 -14.10
CA CYS A 188 22.86 -17.31 -15.19
C CYS A 188 24.08 -17.74 -16.04
N PRO A 189 24.63 -18.94 -15.80
CA PRO A 189 25.76 -19.46 -16.59
C PRO A 189 25.42 -19.74 -18.06
N GLU A 190 24.14 -19.97 -18.37
CA GLU A 190 23.66 -20.34 -19.70
C GLU A 190 22.49 -19.43 -20.15
N ALA A 191 22.82 -18.19 -20.51
CA ALA A 191 21.84 -17.16 -20.86
C ALA A 191 20.87 -17.57 -21.98
N VAL A 192 21.30 -18.42 -22.92
CA VAL A 192 20.47 -18.91 -24.05
C VAL A 192 19.26 -19.72 -23.56
N ARG A 193 19.36 -20.36 -22.39
CA ARG A 193 18.24 -21.12 -21.79
C ARG A 193 17.45 -20.30 -20.79
N ASN A 194 17.88 -19.07 -20.48
CA ASN A 194 17.14 -18.21 -19.58
C ASN A 194 15.90 -17.66 -20.26
N THR A 195 14.80 -17.65 -19.52
CA THR A 195 13.50 -17.26 -20.07
C THR A 195 12.70 -16.50 -19.03
N ILE A 196 11.93 -15.54 -19.51
CA ILE A 196 10.92 -14.87 -18.71
C ILE A 196 9.66 -15.69 -18.74
N TYR A 197 9.14 -15.99 -17.55
CA TYR A 197 7.88 -16.70 -17.39
C TYR A 197 6.78 -15.72 -17.03
N LEU A 198 5.89 -15.44 -17.98
CA LEU A 198 4.78 -14.51 -17.82
C LEU A 198 3.48 -15.27 -17.64
N GLN A 199 2.74 -14.96 -16.58
CA GLN A 199 1.42 -15.52 -16.31
C GLN A 199 0.40 -14.40 -16.16
N MET A 200 -0.70 -14.51 -16.89
CA MET A 200 -1.87 -13.68 -16.66
C MET A 200 -2.90 -14.49 -15.89
N LEU A 201 -3.28 -13.98 -14.72
CA LEU A 201 -4.25 -14.62 -13.84
C LEU A 201 -5.56 -13.84 -13.82
N ARG A 202 -6.67 -14.55 -13.69
CA ARG A 202 -7.99 -13.97 -13.45
C ARG A 202 -8.28 -14.02 -11.96
N ASP A 203 -8.93 -12.98 -11.44
CA ASP A 203 -9.46 -12.96 -10.06
C ASP A 203 -10.72 -13.83 -9.90
N THR A 204 -10.67 -15.06 -10.43
CA THR A 204 -11.68 -16.09 -10.25
C THR A 204 -10.99 -17.31 -9.66
N PRO A 205 -11.33 -17.72 -8.44
CA PRO A 205 -10.73 -18.89 -7.82
C PRO A 205 -11.22 -20.16 -8.53
N VAL A 206 -10.30 -21.09 -8.72
CA VAL A 206 -10.56 -22.44 -9.23
C VAL A 206 -9.86 -23.44 -8.31
N VAL A 207 -10.44 -24.64 -8.21
CA VAL A 207 -9.86 -25.75 -7.46
C VAL A 207 -9.36 -26.77 -8.48
N TYR A 208 -8.07 -27.11 -8.41
CA TYR A 208 -7.46 -28.09 -9.31
C TYR A 208 -6.32 -28.85 -8.63
N GLY A 209 -6.03 -30.05 -9.16
CA GLY A 209 -5.03 -30.97 -8.63
C GLY A 209 -5.51 -31.80 -7.45
N ASP A 210 -4.77 -32.87 -7.16
CA ASP A 210 -5.13 -33.87 -6.14
C ASP A 210 -5.14 -33.27 -4.71
N GLU A 211 -4.39 -32.19 -4.50
CA GLU A 211 -4.29 -31.47 -3.24
C GLU A 211 -5.48 -30.53 -2.95
N GLN A 212 -6.43 -30.39 -3.89
CA GLN A 212 -7.64 -29.57 -3.73
C GLN A 212 -7.37 -28.12 -3.30
N ARG A 213 -6.29 -27.51 -3.83
CA ARG A 213 -5.92 -26.13 -3.51
C ARG A 213 -6.72 -25.13 -4.33
N THR A 214 -7.31 -24.13 -3.67
CA THR A 214 -7.95 -22.97 -4.31
C THR A 214 -6.89 -21.98 -4.80
N LYS A 215 -6.85 -21.71 -6.10
CA LYS A 215 -5.89 -20.79 -6.73
C LYS A 215 -6.59 -19.89 -7.75
N GLN A 216 -5.96 -18.79 -8.14
CA GLN A 216 -6.47 -17.94 -9.23
C GLN A 216 -6.38 -18.70 -10.57
N ALA A 217 -7.41 -18.56 -11.40
CA ALA A 217 -7.44 -19.18 -12.71
C ALA A 217 -6.40 -18.57 -13.65
N HIS A 218 -5.62 -19.41 -14.32
CA HIS A 218 -4.68 -18.97 -15.35
C HIS A 218 -5.44 -18.64 -16.63
N VAL A 219 -5.24 -17.43 -17.17
CA VAL A 219 -5.76 -17.03 -18.48
C VAL A 219 -4.81 -17.50 -19.57
N PHE A 220 -3.52 -17.20 -19.41
CA PHE A 220 -2.45 -17.72 -20.25
C PHE A 220 -1.13 -17.76 -19.49
N THR A 221 -0.20 -18.52 -20.08
CA THR A 221 1.19 -18.61 -19.67
C THR A 221 2.05 -18.47 -20.92
N TYR A 222 3.06 -17.61 -20.86
CA TYR A 222 4.09 -17.47 -21.90
C TYR A 222 5.48 -17.64 -21.31
N GLN A 223 6.36 -18.22 -22.12
CA GLN A 223 7.79 -18.31 -21.84
C GLN A 223 8.53 -17.60 -22.96
N LEU A 224 9.28 -16.55 -22.62
CA LEU A 224 9.93 -15.67 -23.58
C LEU A 224 11.45 -15.79 -23.42
N TYR A 225 12.15 -16.07 -24.52
CA TYR A 225 13.61 -16.09 -24.57
C TYR A 225 14.14 -14.69 -24.86
N ALA A 226 15.39 -14.42 -24.44
CA ALA A 226 16.04 -13.11 -24.58
C ALA A 226 16.01 -12.57 -26.03
N ASP A 227 16.17 -13.45 -27.02
CA ASP A 227 16.23 -13.09 -28.44
C ASP A 227 14.91 -12.53 -29.00
N PHE A 228 13.79 -12.73 -28.30
CA PHE A 228 12.48 -12.19 -28.69
C PHE A 228 12.18 -10.83 -28.07
N LEU A 229 13.09 -10.28 -27.25
CA LEU A 229 12.88 -9.02 -26.56
C LEU A 229 13.38 -7.84 -27.41
N GLU A 230 12.51 -6.87 -27.60
CA GLU A 230 12.81 -5.64 -28.34
C GLU A 230 13.45 -4.60 -27.40
N PRO A 231 14.20 -3.60 -27.88
CA PRO A 231 14.64 -2.50 -27.03
C PRO A 231 13.47 -1.63 -26.53
N SER A 232 13.55 -1.19 -25.27
CA SER A 232 12.53 -0.28 -24.74
C SER A 232 12.68 1.12 -25.32
N ALA A 233 11.70 1.55 -26.11
CA ALA A 233 11.65 2.92 -26.61
C ALA A 233 11.39 3.97 -25.51
N LEU A 234 10.89 3.56 -24.35
CA LEU A 234 10.53 4.45 -23.24
C LEU A 234 11.66 4.57 -22.21
N LEU A 235 12.31 3.46 -21.87
CA LEU A 235 13.28 3.38 -20.78
C LEU A 235 14.73 3.29 -21.26
N GLY A 236 14.95 3.17 -22.57
CA GLY A 236 16.27 3.14 -23.19
C GLY A 236 16.88 1.74 -23.29
N ASP A 237 18.16 1.70 -23.66
CA ASP A 237 18.86 0.48 -24.08
C ASP A 237 19.10 -0.51 -22.93
N ASP A 238 19.06 -0.07 -21.68
CA ASP A 238 19.17 -0.93 -20.50
C ASP A 238 17.93 -1.81 -20.28
N PHE A 239 16.83 -1.50 -20.98
CA PHE A 239 15.56 -2.19 -20.90
C PHE A 239 15.20 -2.88 -22.21
N ALA A 240 14.38 -3.92 -22.09
CA ALA A 240 13.74 -4.63 -23.18
C ALA A 240 12.23 -4.75 -22.96
#